data_AF-A0A920VS47-F1
#
_entry.id   AF-A0A920VS47-F1
#
_cell.length_a   1.000
_cell.length_b   1.000
_cell.length_c   1.000
_cell.angle_alpha   90.00
_cell.angle_beta   90.00
_cell.angle_gamma   90.00
#
_symmetry.space_group_name_H-M   'P 1'
#
loop_
_entity.id
_entity.type
_entity.pdbx_description
1 polymer ?
#
loop_
_entity_poly.entity_id
_entity_poly.type
_entity_poly.pdbx_seq_one_letter_code
_entity_poly.pdbx_strand_id
1 'polypeptide(L)'
;MTSEATAHGHETEHHAPPAQVDADIVARELIATTTNASRRFKTIAWVLGILGIVGIVALVIKFLDQGNDSTRWGYVAALVSFLLSITGGAPMVAMAPVMAKANWVRPVTRIASIFSFAGVVTIGLLIPLVAMLPPLVTEGARRRTIWMEAPDYSPHIWSTLG
;
A
#
# COMPACT_ATOMS: atom_id res chain seq x y z
N MET A 1 70.25 15.45 8.94
CA MET A 1 69.25 15.47 7.85
C MET A 1 68.46 14.17 7.94
N THR A 2 67.42 14.18 8.76
CA THR A 2 66.55 13.04 9.06
C THR A 2 65.12 13.51 8.78
N SER A 3 64.55 13.04 7.68
CA SER A 3 63.13 13.20 7.38
C SER A 3 62.52 11.80 7.42
N GLU A 4 62.27 11.31 8.64
CA GLU A 4 61.39 10.17 8.84
C GLU A 4 59.95 10.69 8.72
N ALA A 5 59.27 10.23 7.67
CA ALA A 5 57.85 10.45 7.49
C ALA A 5 57.12 9.81 8.67
N THR A 6 56.54 10.62 9.55
CA THR A 6 55.58 10.17 10.54
C THR A 6 54.32 9.73 9.82
N ALA A 7 54.24 8.43 9.55
CA ALA A 7 53.00 7.75 9.24
C ALA A 7 52.07 7.90 10.46
N HIS A 8 51.25 8.95 10.46
CA HIS A 8 50.11 9.02 11.37
C HIS A 8 49.16 7.89 10.98
N GLY A 9 49.19 6.83 11.78
CA GLY A 9 48.33 5.67 11.65
C GLY A 9 46.87 6.10 11.59
N HIS A 10 46.24 5.80 10.46
CA HIS A 10 44.80 5.84 10.27
C HIS A 10 44.19 4.60 10.96
N GLU A 11 44.50 4.40 12.24
CA GLU A 11 44.02 3.26 13.00
C GLU A 11 42.92 3.72 13.97
N THR A 12 41.72 3.21 13.71
CA THR A 12 40.68 2.92 14.71
C THR A 12 39.77 4.06 15.20
N GLU A 13 39.07 4.73 14.29
CA GLU A 13 37.65 5.09 14.56
C GLU A 13 36.74 3.94 14.09
N HIS A 14 36.97 2.74 14.62
CA HIS A 14 35.90 1.75 14.63
C HIS A 14 34.91 2.25 15.67
N HIS A 15 33.80 2.85 15.22
CA HIS A 15 32.67 3.16 16.08
C HIS A 15 32.37 1.91 16.92
N ALA A 16 32.70 1.97 18.20
CA ALA A 16 32.33 0.92 19.13
C ALA A 16 30.81 0.72 18.97
N PRO A 17 30.31 -0.53 19.00
CA PRO A 17 28.88 -0.78 19.00
C PRO A 17 28.24 0.14 20.04
N PRO A 18 27.15 0.85 19.70
CA PRO A 18 26.48 1.71 20.66
C PRO A 18 26.21 0.91 21.93
N ALA A 19 26.39 1.53 23.09
CA ALA A 19 26.18 0.89 24.38
C ALA A 19 24.86 0.12 24.34
N GLN A 20 24.87 -1.15 24.78
CA GLN A 20 23.71 -2.01 24.72
C GLN A 20 22.63 -1.46 25.67
N VAL A 21 21.74 -0.63 25.10
CA VAL A 21 20.61 -0.05 25.83
C VAL A 21 19.59 -1.15 26.09
N ASP A 22 19.08 -1.20 27.32
CA ASP A 22 18.05 -2.16 27.70
C ASP A 22 16.78 -1.96 26.84
N ALA A 23 16.18 -3.07 26.41
CA ALA A 23 15.03 -3.07 25.51
C ALA A 23 13.82 -2.34 26.14
N ASP A 24 13.68 -2.40 27.47
CA ASP A 24 12.62 -1.74 28.20
C ASP A 24 12.72 -0.21 28.13
N ILE A 25 13.93 0.34 28.10
CA ILE A 25 14.17 1.80 28.01
C ILE A 25 13.73 2.29 26.63
N VAL A 26 14.18 1.59 25.57
CA VAL A 26 13.83 1.91 24.18
C VAL A 26 12.31 1.83 23.97
N ALA A 27 11.66 0.79 24.49
CA ALA A 27 10.21 0.65 24.39
C ALA A 27 9.46 1.80 25.06
N ARG A 28 9.85 2.17 26.29
CA ARG A 28 9.25 3.30 27.02
C ARG A 28 9.43 4.62 26.30
N GLU A 29 10.60 4.87 25.73
CA GLU A 29 10.90 6.10 24.98
C GLU A 29 10.11 6.19 23.67
N LEU A 30 9.98 5.08 22.92
CA LEU A 30 9.11 5.02 21.75
C LEU A 30 7.65 5.27 22.11
N ILE A 31 7.15 4.68 23.21
CA ILE A 31 5.78 4.88 23.67
C ILE A 31 5.57 6.35 24.06
N ALA A 32 6.47 6.92 24.86
CA ALA A 32 6.38 8.31 25.29
C ALA A 32 6.33 9.28 24.08
N THR A 33 7.17 9.03 23.07
CA THR A 33 7.22 9.83 21.84
C THR A 33 5.99 9.64 20.96
N THR A 34 5.48 8.41 20.86
CA THR A 34 4.33 8.08 19.98
C THR A 34 2.99 8.53 20.58
N THR A 35 2.85 8.48 21.91
CA THR A 35 1.58 8.77 22.58
C THR A 35 1.27 10.27 22.60
N ASN A 36 2.31 11.12 22.58
CA ASN A 36 2.19 12.58 22.49
C ASN A 36 2.13 13.07 21.04
N ALA A 37 1.20 12.52 20.24
CA ALA A 37 0.98 13.01 18.89
C ALA A 37 0.57 14.50 18.90
N SER A 38 1.30 15.32 18.14
CA SER A 38 1.07 16.77 18.08
C SER A 38 -0.38 17.09 17.65
N ARG A 39 -0.93 18.22 18.14
CA ARG A 39 -2.29 18.66 17.76
C ARG A 39 -2.43 18.77 16.23
N ARG A 40 -1.39 19.24 15.54
CA ARG A 40 -1.35 19.33 14.07
C ARG A 40 -1.48 17.96 13.41
N PHE A 41 -0.73 16.96 13.88
CA PHE A 41 -0.83 15.59 13.36
C PHE A 41 -2.24 15.04 13.52
N LYS A 42 -2.86 15.22 14.70
CA LYS A 42 -4.24 14.78 14.95
C LYS A 42 -5.23 15.47 14.02
N THR A 43 -5.10 16.78 13.81
CA THR A 43 -5.96 17.53 12.87
C THR A 43 -5.82 17.00 11.45
N ILE A 44 -4.60 16.82 10.95
CA ILE A 44 -4.36 16.29 9.59
C ILE A 44 -4.93 14.88 9.46
N ALA A 45 -4.69 14.01 10.44
CA ALA A 45 -5.22 12.65 10.46
C ALA A 45 -6.76 12.63 10.41
N TRP A 46 -7.42 13.52 11.17
CA TRP A 46 -8.88 13.66 11.13
C TRP A 46 -9.39 14.18 9.78
N VAL A 47 -8.76 15.21 9.22
CA VAL A 47 -9.15 15.77 7.92
C VAL A 47 -9.02 14.71 6.82
N LEU A 48 -7.89 14.02 6.75
CA LEU A 48 -7.68 12.94 5.78
C LEU A 48 -8.63 11.77 6.00
N GLY A 49 -8.91 11.41 7.26
CA GLY A 49 -9.88 10.36 7.60
C GLY A 49 -11.30 10.70 7.13
N ILE A 50 -11.77 11.92 7.40
CA ILE A 50 -13.08 12.40 6.94
C ILE A 50 -13.12 12.42 5.42
N LEU A 51 -12.10 12.96 4.75
CA LEU A 51 -12.04 13.02 3.30
C LEU A 51 -12.05 11.61 2.66
N GLY A 52 -11.38 10.64 3.30
CA GLY A 52 -11.44 9.24 2.92
C GLY A 52 -12.85 8.66 2.99
N ILE A 53 -13.58 8.91 4.08
CA ILE A 53 -14.98 8.49 4.24
C ILE A 53 -15.87 9.14 3.18
N VAL A 54 -15.71 10.44 2.93
CA VAL A 54 -16.44 11.16 1.88
C VAL A 54 -16.20 10.53 0.52
N GLY A 55 -14.95 10.15 0.21
CA GLY A 55 -14.62 9.44 -1.03
C GLY A 55 -15.35 8.10 -1.17
N ILE A 56 -15.43 7.31 -0.10
CA ILE A 56 -16.19 6.05 -0.08
C ILE A 56 -17.68 6.30 -0.31
N VAL A 57 -18.27 7.29 0.38
CA VAL A 57 -19.69 7.65 0.22
C VAL A 57 -19.99 8.10 -1.21
N ALA A 58 -19.12 8.94 -1.79
CA ALA A 58 -19.26 9.40 -3.17
C ALA A 58 -19.21 8.24 -4.18
N LEU A 59 -18.35 7.25 -3.95
CA LEU A 59 -18.29 6.04 -4.77
C LEU A 59 -19.60 5.23 -4.69
N VAL A 60 -20.15 5.05 -3.49
CA VAL A 60 -21.41 4.33 -3.28
C VAL A 60 -22.56 5.05 -3.99
N ILE A 61 -22.67 6.38 -3.84
CA ILE A 61 -23.69 7.17 -4.54
C ILE A 61 -23.53 7.03 -6.05
N LYS A 62 -22.30 7.14 -6.57
CA LYS A 62 -22.02 6.97 -8.01
C LYS A 62 -22.40 5.58 -8.51
N PHE A 63 -22.16 4.54 -7.70
CA PHE A 63 -22.55 3.16 -8.02
C PHE A 63 -24.07 3.00 -8.15
N LEU A 64 -24.83 3.60 -7.23
CA LEU A 64 -26.30 3.51 -7.23
C LEU A 64 -26.94 4.33 -8.35
N ASP A 65 -26.37 5.49 -8.71
CA ASP A 65 -26.91 6.41 -9.72
C ASP A 65 -26.49 6.07 -11.15
N GLN A 66 -25.21 5.72 -11.35
CA GLN A 66 -24.59 5.57 -12.67
C GLN A 66 -24.06 4.15 -12.91
N GLY A 67 -24.69 3.18 -12.25
CA GLY A 67 -24.24 1.79 -12.27
C GLY A 67 -24.46 1.02 -13.58
N ASN A 68 -25.04 1.65 -14.59
CA ASN A 68 -25.33 1.00 -15.88
C ASN A 68 -24.50 1.55 -17.05
N ASP A 69 -23.76 2.64 -16.85
CA ASP A 69 -23.02 3.33 -17.90
C ASP A 69 -21.51 3.28 -17.60
N SER A 70 -20.83 2.23 -18.10
CA SER A 70 -19.40 2.02 -17.84
C SER A 70 -18.50 3.14 -18.41
N THR A 71 -18.99 3.92 -19.40
CA THR A 71 -18.24 5.03 -20.01
C THR A 71 -17.88 6.11 -18.99
N ARG A 72 -18.72 6.30 -17.96
CA ARG A 72 -18.54 7.32 -16.91
C ARG A 72 -17.61 6.89 -15.77
N TRP A 73 -17.03 5.70 -15.85
CA TRP A 73 -16.19 5.12 -14.79
C TRP A 73 -14.69 5.22 -15.05
N GLY A 74 -14.27 5.69 -16.23
CA GLY A 74 -12.86 5.77 -16.61
C GLY A 74 -11.97 6.50 -15.59
N TYR A 75 -12.43 7.63 -15.05
CA TYR A 75 -11.68 8.38 -14.03
C TYR A 75 -11.53 7.59 -12.72
N VAL A 76 -12.61 6.96 -12.25
CA VAL A 76 -12.60 6.13 -11.04
C VAL A 76 -11.70 4.92 -11.26
N ALA A 77 -11.77 4.30 -12.42
CA ALA A 77 -10.92 3.16 -12.77
C ALA A 77 -9.44 3.51 -12.81
N ALA A 78 -9.08 4.67 -13.38
CA ALA A 78 -7.70 5.16 -13.39
C ALA A 78 -7.19 5.43 -11.96
N LEU A 79 -8.01 6.07 -11.13
CA LEU A 79 -7.65 6.36 -9.73
C LEU A 79 -7.46 5.07 -8.92
N VAL A 80 -8.42 4.12 -9.01
CA VAL A 80 -8.32 2.84 -8.30
C VAL A 80 -7.14 2.01 -8.82
N SER A 81 -6.84 2.04 -10.12
CA SER A 81 -5.66 1.37 -10.67
C SER A 81 -4.36 1.97 -10.14
N PHE A 82 -4.27 3.30 -10.05
CA PHE A 82 -3.14 4.00 -9.45
C PHE A 82 -2.97 3.63 -7.97
N LEU A 83 -4.07 3.61 -7.20
CA LEU A 83 -4.05 3.18 -5.81
C LEU A 83 -3.61 1.72 -5.69
N LEU A 84 -4.05 0.85 -6.59
CA LEU A 84 -3.68 -0.57 -6.59
C LEU A 84 -2.18 -0.74 -6.85
N SER A 85 -1.62 0.03 -7.79
CA SER A 85 -0.18 0.00 -8.08
C SER A 85 0.67 0.40 -6.87
N ILE A 86 0.24 1.41 -6.12
CA ILE A 86 1.00 1.91 -4.96
C ILE A 86 0.81 1.00 -3.74
N THR A 87 -0.43 0.65 -3.43
CA THR A 87 -0.77 -0.07 -2.20
C THR A 87 -0.54 -1.57 -2.32
N GLY A 88 -0.66 -2.15 -3.53
CA GLY A 88 -0.41 -3.57 -3.80
C GLY A 88 1.06 -3.98 -3.59
N GLY A 89 2.00 -3.04 -3.71
CA GLY A 89 3.42 -3.29 -3.42
C GLY A 89 3.75 -3.30 -1.92
N ALA A 90 2.88 -2.77 -1.05
CA ALA A 90 3.19 -2.59 0.37
C ALA A 90 3.51 -3.90 1.12
N PRO A 91 2.78 -5.02 0.90
CA PRO A 91 3.13 -6.30 1.52
C PRO A 91 4.50 -6.83 1.05
N MET A 92 4.85 -6.64 -0.22
CA MET A 92 6.17 -7.02 -0.72
C MET A 92 7.28 -6.18 -0.08
N VAL A 93 7.07 -4.86 0.06
CA VAL A 93 8.03 -3.96 0.74
C VAL A 93 8.18 -4.32 2.22
N ALA A 94 7.13 -4.81 2.87
CA ALA A 94 7.21 -5.27 4.26
C ALA A 94 8.09 -6.53 4.41
N MET A 95 8.10 -7.41 3.42
CA MET A 95 8.81 -8.70 3.46
C MET A 95 10.22 -8.65 2.86
N ALA A 96 10.47 -7.81 1.85
CA ALA A 96 11.76 -7.77 1.15
C ALA A 96 12.97 -7.51 2.08
N PRO A 97 12.92 -6.59 3.06
CA PRO A 97 14.04 -6.39 4.00
C PRO A 97 14.27 -7.59 4.93
N VAL A 98 13.20 -8.35 5.25
CA VAL A 98 13.28 -9.59 6.04
C VAL A 98 14.06 -10.64 5.25
N MET A 99 13.72 -10.83 3.97
CA MET A 99 14.42 -11.77 3.09
C MET A 99 15.88 -11.39 2.87
N ALA A 100 16.16 -10.09 2.75
CA ALA A 100 17.51 -9.56 2.60
C ALA A 100 18.33 -9.55 3.91
N LYS A 101 17.74 -9.94 5.05
CA LYS A 101 18.35 -9.85 6.39
C LYS A 101 18.91 -8.45 6.70
N ALA A 102 18.19 -7.41 6.26
CA ALA A 102 18.62 -6.04 6.44
C ALA A 102 18.57 -5.61 7.91
N ASN A 103 19.57 -4.86 8.37
CA ASN A 103 19.61 -4.34 9.75
C ASN A 103 18.49 -3.30 10.03
N TRP A 104 18.02 -2.58 9.01
CA TRP A 104 16.93 -1.60 9.06
C TRP A 104 15.53 -2.20 8.81
N VAL A 105 15.39 -3.53 8.93
CA VAL A 105 14.10 -4.24 8.70
C VAL A 105 12.97 -3.71 9.58
N ARG A 106 13.23 -3.45 10.86
CA ARG A 106 12.20 -3.12 11.86
C ARG A 106 11.37 -1.87 11.51
N PRO A 107 11.98 -0.70 11.20
CA PRO A 107 11.21 0.49 10.84
C PRO A 107 10.49 0.34 9.49
N VAL A 108 11.15 -0.23 8.47
CA VAL A 108 10.58 -0.36 7.12
C VAL A 108 9.38 -1.30 7.13
N THR A 109 9.51 -2.48 7.73
CA THR A 109 8.42 -3.46 7.82
C THR A 109 7.23 -2.90 8.59
N ARG A 110 7.43 -2.09 9.63
CA ARG A 110 6.33 -1.51 10.42
C ARG A 110 5.55 -0.45 9.64
N ILE A 111 6.23 0.43 8.90
CA ILE A 111 5.56 1.45 8.08
C ILE A 111 4.81 0.78 6.93
N ALA A 112 5.48 -0.15 6.24
CA ALA A 112 4.89 -0.88 5.12
C ALA A 112 3.67 -1.71 5.57
N SER A 113 3.72 -2.37 6.73
CA SER A 113 2.59 -3.18 7.22
C SER A 113 1.36 -2.34 7.58
N ILE A 114 1.54 -1.14 8.14
CA ILE A 114 0.43 -0.19 8.38
C ILE A 114 -0.14 0.28 7.03
N PHE A 115 0.73 0.60 6.06
CA PHE A 115 0.29 1.04 4.74
C PHE A 115 -0.42 -0.06 3.94
N SER A 116 -0.12 -1.34 4.17
CA SER A 116 -0.82 -2.48 3.55
C SER A 116 -2.33 -2.47 3.79
N PHE A 117 -2.81 -1.83 4.86
CA PHE A 117 -4.25 -1.63 5.07
C PHE A 117 -4.91 -0.86 3.92
N ALA A 118 -4.22 0.12 3.33
CA ALA A 118 -4.71 0.84 2.16
C ALA A 118 -4.89 -0.09 0.95
N GLY A 119 -4.12 -1.17 0.86
CA GLY A 119 -4.28 -2.22 -0.15
C GLY A 119 -5.60 -2.96 0.02
N VAL A 120 -5.96 -3.32 1.25
CA VAL A 120 -7.25 -3.96 1.56
C VAL A 120 -8.42 -3.06 1.19
N VAL A 121 -8.34 -1.76 1.52
CA VAL A 121 -9.35 -0.77 1.12
C VAL A 121 -9.44 -0.69 -0.40
N THR A 122 -8.30 -0.63 -1.10
CA THR A 122 -8.26 -0.57 -2.56
C THR A 122 -8.88 -1.80 -3.21
N ILE A 123 -8.67 -3.00 -2.65
CA ILE A 123 -9.34 -4.23 -3.10
C ILE A 123 -10.86 -4.11 -2.95
N GLY A 124 -11.35 -3.53 -1.85
CA GLY A 124 -12.78 -3.24 -1.69
C GLY A 124 -13.32 -2.29 -2.76
N LEU A 125 -12.54 -1.28 -3.16
CA LEU A 125 -12.90 -0.33 -4.22
C LEU A 125 -12.97 -0.98 -5.62
N LEU A 126 -12.34 -2.14 -5.83
CA LEU A 126 -12.44 -2.88 -7.09
C LEU A 126 -13.79 -3.57 -7.27
N ILE A 127 -14.52 -3.90 -6.20
CA ILE A 127 -15.82 -4.59 -6.26
C ILE A 127 -16.80 -3.86 -7.19
N PRO A 128 -17.12 -2.57 -6.98
CA PRO A 128 -18.03 -1.85 -7.88
C PRO A 128 -17.45 -1.76 -9.30
N LEU A 129 -16.14 -1.65 -9.44
CA LEU A 129 -15.47 -1.58 -10.73
C LEU A 129 -15.68 -2.86 -11.54
N VAL A 130 -15.44 -4.04 -10.94
CA VAL A 130 -15.67 -5.35 -11.56
C VAL A 130 -17.15 -5.52 -11.91
N ALA A 131 -18.05 -5.11 -11.02
CA ALA A 131 -19.49 -5.17 -11.26
C ALA A 131 -19.94 -4.36 -12.49
N MET A 132 -19.28 -3.24 -12.79
CA MET A 132 -19.58 -2.39 -13.96
C MET A 132 -19.10 -2.95 -15.30
N LEU A 133 -18.15 -3.88 -15.33
CA LEU A 133 -17.68 -4.41 -16.60
C LEU A 133 -18.81 -5.20 -17.26
N PRO A 134 -19.03 -5.05 -18.58
CA PRO A 134 -19.97 -5.91 -19.28
C PRO A 134 -19.43 -7.36 -19.33
N PRO A 135 -20.31 -8.37 -19.35
CA PRO A 135 -19.92 -9.76 -19.51
C PRO A 135 -19.20 -10.01 -20.84
N LEU A 136 -18.51 -11.15 -20.98
CA LEU A 136 -17.79 -11.50 -22.20
C LEU A 136 -18.72 -11.71 -23.39
N VAL A 137 -19.92 -12.25 -23.16
CA VAL A 137 -20.94 -12.41 -24.19
C VAL A 137 -22.05 -11.38 -23.97
N THR A 138 -22.25 -10.53 -24.96
CA THR A 138 -23.35 -9.56 -25.02
C THR A 138 -24.05 -9.75 -26.35
N GLU A 139 -25.38 -9.93 -26.34
CA GLU A 139 -26.19 -10.06 -27.56
C GLU A 139 -25.72 -11.20 -28.50
N GLY A 140 -25.23 -12.31 -27.93
CA GLY A 140 -24.77 -13.49 -28.68
C GLY A 140 -23.38 -13.37 -29.31
N ALA A 141 -22.71 -12.22 -29.18
CA ALA A 141 -21.34 -12.02 -29.65
C ALA A 141 -20.34 -11.98 -28.48
N ARG A 142 -19.24 -12.74 -28.60
CA ARG A 142 -18.12 -12.71 -27.65
C ARG A 142 -17.21 -11.51 -27.93
N ARG A 143 -16.96 -10.70 -26.90
CA ARG A 143 -16.07 -9.52 -26.97
C ARG A 143 -14.60 -9.95 -27.02
N ARG A 144 -13.77 -9.17 -27.73
CA ARG A 144 -12.32 -9.37 -27.76
C ARG A 144 -11.72 -8.98 -26.41
N THR A 145 -11.23 -9.95 -25.66
CA THR A 145 -10.55 -9.75 -24.38
C THR A 145 -9.30 -10.62 -24.31
N ILE A 146 -8.45 -10.38 -23.32
CA ILE A 146 -7.29 -11.24 -23.02
C ILE A 146 -7.70 -12.61 -22.46
N TRP A 147 -8.99 -12.80 -22.17
CA TRP A 147 -9.56 -13.97 -21.52
C TRP A 147 -10.41 -14.78 -22.50
N MET A 148 -9.81 -15.26 -23.59
CA MET A 148 -10.53 -15.85 -24.73
C MET A 148 -11.28 -17.16 -24.41
N GLU A 149 -10.87 -17.87 -23.35
CA GLU A 149 -11.42 -19.18 -22.94
C GLU A 149 -12.19 -19.10 -21.61
N ALA A 150 -12.39 -17.90 -21.06
CA ALA A 150 -13.09 -17.73 -19.79
C ALA A 150 -14.63 -17.87 -19.94
N PRO A 151 -15.35 -18.20 -18.85
CA PRO A 151 -16.81 -18.31 -18.85
C PRO A 151 -17.50 -17.04 -19.36
N ASP A 152 -18.66 -17.20 -19.99
CA ASP A 152 -19.37 -16.10 -20.66
C ASP A 152 -19.73 -14.92 -19.75
N TYR A 153 -19.91 -15.19 -18.45
CA TYR A 153 -20.21 -14.18 -17.42
C TYR A 153 -18.97 -13.63 -16.68
N SER A 154 -17.76 -13.94 -17.17
CA SER A 154 -16.54 -13.27 -16.70
C SER A 154 -16.60 -11.79 -17.06
N PRO A 155 -16.07 -10.85 -16.24
CA PRO A 155 -15.21 -11.07 -15.07
C PRO A 155 -15.96 -11.23 -13.73
N HIS A 156 -17.29 -11.21 -13.73
CA HIS A 156 -18.07 -11.30 -12.49
C HIS A 156 -18.03 -12.69 -11.88
N ILE A 157 -18.04 -13.73 -12.70
CA ILE A 157 -17.94 -15.12 -12.24
C ILE A 157 -16.90 -15.85 -13.08
N TRP A 158 -15.91 -16.42 -12.39
CA TRP A 158 -14.83 -17.22 -12.99
C TRP A 158 -15.08 -18.73 -12.94
N SER A 159 -16.01 -19.17 -12.11
CA SER A 159 -16.34 -20.59 -11.91
C SER A 159 -17.84 -20.76 -11.70
N THR A 160 -18.60 -20.75 -12.78
CA THR A 160 -19.87 -21.48 -12.83
C THR A 160 -19.57 -22.89 -13.30
N LEU A 161 -20.11 -23.92 -12.63
CA LEU A 161 -19.98 -25.31 -13.08
C LEU A 161 -20.32 -25.44 -14.58
N GLY A 162 -19.35 -25.93 -15.35
CA GLY A 162 -19.39 -26.13 -16.79
C GLY A 162 -17.99 -26.50 -17.26
#